data_AF-A0A926AJ67-F1
#
_entry.id   AF-A0A926AJ67-F1
#
_cell.length_a   1.000
_cell.length_b   1.000
_cell.length_c   1.000
_cell.angle_alpha   90.00
_cell.angle_beta   90.00
_cell.angle_gamma   90.00
#
_symmetry.space_group_name_H-M   'P 1'
#
loop_
_entity.id
_entity.type
_entity.pdbx_description
1 polymer ?
#
loop_
_entity_poly.entity_id
_entity_poly.type
_entity_poly.pdbx_seq_one_letter_code
_entity_poly.pdbx_strand_id
1 'polypeptide(L)'
;MQLTLRGGRTRTGLATGAVQITVRNRATDGSTKQTIQLSCDQARYTAGATRDKGRIDLEGNVRSKTYTSGFDGPITLNGAKGYVEFLDAENTRVQIDQGSSSFTPIEPAPAPRKK
;
A
#
# COMPACT_ATOMS: atom_id res chain seq x y z
N MET A 1 -4.70 -0.13 16.04
CA MET A 1 -4.88 1.35 15.98
C MET A 1 -5.01 1.75 14.52
N GLN A 2 -6.06 2.46 14.13
CA GLN A 2 -6.25 2.93 12.75
C GLN A 2 -5.74 4.36 12.63
N LEU A 3 -4.68 4.61 11.87
CA LEU A 3 -4.18 5.96 11.61
C LEU A 3 -5.08 6.63 10.57
N THR A 4 -5.96 7.53 11.00
CA THR A 4 -6.77 8.34 10.08
C THR A 4 -6.15 9.74 9.96
N LEU A 5 -5.46 9.99 8.85
CA LEU A 5 -4.92 11.32 8.51
C LEU A 5 -6.05 12.18 7.97
N ARG A 6 -6.77 12.92 8.84
CA ARG A 6 -7.70 13.96 8.42
C ARG A 6 -6.91 15.22 8.09
N GLY A 7 -6.96 15.63 6.81
CA GLY A 7 -6.19 16.74 6.26
C GLY A 7 -6.44 18.06 6.97
N GLY A 8 -5.55 18.43 7.88
CA GLY A 8 -5.55 19.72 8.55
C GLY A 8 -4.42 19.78 9.58
N ARG A 9 -3.33 20.46 9.23
CA ARG A 9 -2.07 20.68 9.97
C ARG A 9 -1.00 19.61 9.78
N THR A 10 0.09 20.08 9.17
CA THR A 10 1.46 19.56 9.14
C THR A 10 1.84 19.00 10.51
N ARG A 11 1.65 17.70 10.72
CA ARG A 11 2.08 17.02 11.95
C ARG A 11 2.87 15.79 11.53
N THR A 12 4.19 15.92 11.61
CA THR A 12 5.07 14.75 11.65
C THR A 12 4.58 13.87 12.81
N GLY A 13 4.32 12.60 12.53
CA GLY A 13 3.67 11.70 13.48
C GLY A 13 4.27 10.32 13.41
N LEU A 14 4.56 9.72 14.57
CA LEU A 14 5.01 8.35 14.69
C LEU A 14 3.84 7.49 15.17
N ALA A 15 3.53 6.44 14.41
CA ALA A 15 2.65 5.36 14.82
C ALA A 15 3.51 4.11 15.07
N THR A 16 3.30 3.46 16.21
CA THR A 16 3.99 2.22 16.60
C THR A 16 2.98 1.11 16.88
N GLY A 17 3.38 -0.14 16.64
CA GLY A 17 2.50 -1.31 16.67
C GLY A 17 1.98 -1.65 15.26
N ALA A 18 1.07 -2.61 15.14
CA ALA A 18 0.52 -2.99 13.83
C ALA A 18 -0.18 -1.79 13.15
N VAL A 19 0.52 -1.16 12.21
CA VAL A 19 0.01 -0.06 11.39
C VAL A 19 -0.54 -0.64 10.11
N GLN A 20 -1.71 -0.16 9.66
CA GLN A 20 -2.27 -0.48 8.34
C GLN A 20 -2.48 0.79 7.53
N ILE A 21 -2.04 0.79 6.27
CA ILE A 21 -2.22 1.90 5.33
C ILE A 21 -2.87 1.35 4.07
N THR A 22 -3.89 2.04 3.56
CA THR A 22 -4.55 1.69 2.28
C THR A 22 -4.33 2.82 1.29
N VAL A 23 -3.69 2.50 0.18
CA VAL A 23 -3.51 3.42 -0.96
C VAL A 23 -4.43 2.94 -2.08
N ARG A 24 -5.23 3.85 -2.64
CA ARG A 24 -6.12 3.55 -3.78
C ARG A 24 -5.68 4.35 -4.97
N ASN A 25 -5.29 3.65 -6.03
CA ASN A 25 -4.93 4.28 -7.29
C ASN A 25 -6.17 4.26 -8.21
N ARG A 26 -6.64 5.45 -8.58
CA ARG A 26 -7.81 5.61 -9.45
C ARG A 26 -7.39 5.87 -10.88
N ALA A 27 -8.18 5.36 -11.81
CA ALA A 27 -8.10 5.77 -13.20
C ALA A 27 -8.76 7.14 -13.40
N THR A 28 -8.48 7.74 -14.55
CA THR A 28 -9.06 9.02 -15.00
C THR A 28 -10.59 9.02 -15.03
N ASP A 29 -11.21 7.84 -15.23
CA ASP A 29 -12.66 7.64 -15.18
C ASP A 29 -13.23 7.50 -13.75
N GLY A 30 -12.38 7.61 -12.74
CA GLY A 30 -12.75 7.48 -11.32
C GLY A 30 -12.80 6.05 -10.79
N SER A 31 -12.63 5.03 -11.65
CA SER A 31 -12.59 3.62 -11.23
C SER A 31 -11.33 3.30 -10.43
N THR A 32 -11.39 2.39 -9.45
CA THR A 32 -10.19 1.96 -8.70
C THR A 32 -9.47 0.88 -9.49
N LYS A 33 -8.31 1.21 -10.07
CA LYS A 33 -7.46 0.24 -10.79
C LYS A 33 -6.62 -0.61 -9.86
N GLN A 34 -6.22 -0.05 -8.73
CA GLN A 34 -5.31 -0.70 -7.82
C GLN A 34 -5.59 -0.31 -6.37
N THR A 35 -5.58 -1.28 -5.47
CA THR A 35 -5.58 -1.06 -4.03
C THR A 35 -4.35 -1.70 -3.42
N ILE A 36 -3.56 -0.93 -2.69
CA ILE A 36 -2.37 -1.39 -1.99
C ILE A 36 -2.65 -1.32 -0.50
N GLN A 37 -2.62 -2.47 0.17
CA GLN A 37 -2.71 -2.59 1.61
C GLN A 37 -1.31 -2.82 2.17
N LEU A 38 -0.88 -1.93 3.06
CA LEU A 38 0.42 -1.99 3.70
C LEU A 38 0.23 -2.27 5.18
N SER A 39 1.06 -3.14 5.74
CA SER A 39 1.18 -3.34 7.19
C SER A 39 2.63 -3.25 7.63
N CYS A 40 2.90 -2.67 8.79
CA CYS A 40 4.26 -2.58 9.36
C CYS A 40 4.20 -2.45 10.89
N ASP A 41 5.36 -2.52 11.55
CA ASP A 41 5.46 -2.39 13.01
C ASP A 41 5.56 -0.91 13.43
N GLN A 42 6.11 -0.06 12.56
CA GLN A 42 6.22 1.37 12.80
C GLN A 42 6.01 2.14 11.50
N ALA A 43 5.29 3.26 11.60
CA ALA A 43 5.10 4.18 10.50
C ALA A 43 5.36 5.63 10.96
N ARG A 44 6.20 6.34 10.23
CA ARG A 44 6.53 7.73 10.50
C ARG A 44 6.05 8.60 9.34
N TYR A 45 5.06 9.44 9.58
CA TYR A 45 4.64 10.45 8.62
C TYR A 45 5.52 11.70 8.76
N THR A 46 6.01 12.20 7.63
CA THR A 46 6.72 13.46 7.44
C THR A 46 5.95 14.27 6.40
N ALA A 47 5.45 15.44 6.80
CA ALA A 47 4.71 16.30 5.87
C ALA A 47 5.66 16.98 4.87
N GLY A 48 5.17 17.21 3.65
CA GLY A 48 5.91 17.90 2.59
C GLY A 48 5.74 19.42 2.64
N ALA A 49 6.35 20.11 1.67
CA ALA A 49 6.29 21.57 1.56
C ALA A 49 4.87 22.11 1.29
N THR A 50 4.00 21.30 0.70
CA THR A 50 2.60 21.65 0.41
C THR A 50 1.64 20.65 1.06
N ARG A 51 0.36 21.01 1.18
CA ARG A 51 -0.66 20.21 1.86
C ARG A 51 -0.81 18.79 1.28
N ASP A 52 -0.62 18.66 -0.03
CA ASP A 52 -0.81 17.41 -0.77
C ASP A 52 0.49 16.60 -0.89
N LYS A 53 1.58 17.08 -0.28
CA LYS A 53 2.88 16.42 -0.28
C LYS A 53 3.20 15.84 1.09
N GLY A 54 3.91 14.73 1.09
CA GLY A 54 4.44 14.12 2.30
C GLY A 54 4.89 12.70 2.08
N ARG A 55 5.42 12.08 3.13
CA ARG A 55 5.95 10.72 3.08
C ARG A 55 5.63 9.99 4.37
N ILE A 56 5.25 8.73 4.27
CA ILE A 56 5.14 7.80 5.40
C ILE A 56 6.26 6.78 5.22
N ASP A 57 7.26 6.84 6.09
CA ASP A 57 8.28 5.79 6.19
C ASP A 57 7.72 4.62 7.00
N LEU A 58 7.96 3.41 6.52
CA LEU A 58 7.50 2.16 7.11
C LEU A 58 8.73 1.38 7.58
N GLU A 59 8.70 0.91 8.82
CA GLU A 59 9.79 0.15 9.42
C GLU A 59 9.26 -1.09 10.16
N GLY A 60 10.14 -2.09 10.28
CA GLY A 60 9.80 -3.39 10.87
C GLY A 60 9.23 -4.34 9.83
N ASN A 61 8.39 -5.28 10.23
CA ASN A 61 7.79 -6.29 9.35
C ASN A 61 6.85 -5.68 8.30
N VAL A 62 7.39 -4.96 7.31
CA VAL A 62 6.64 -4.31 6.25
C VAL A 62 6.12 -5.37 5.29
N ARG A 63 4.80 -5.40 5.10
CA ARG A 63 4.14 -6.27 4.13
C ARG A 63 3.18 -5.45 3.29
N SER A 64 3.18 -5.69 1.99
CA SER A 64 2.26 -5.10 1.03
C SER A 64 1.41 -6.20 0.41
N LYS A 65 0.11 -5.95 0.27
CA LYS A 65 -0.82 -6.71 -0.56
C LYS A 65 -1.42 -5.78 -1.60
N THR A 66 -1.13 -6.03 -2.86
CA THR A 66 -1.59 -5.21 -3.98
C THR A 66 -2.65 -5.96 -4.77
N TYR A 67 -3.84 -5.39 -4.84
CA TYR A 67 -4.96 -5.87 -5.64
C TYR A 67 -5.06 -5.00 -6.88
N THR A 68 -4.88 -5.61 -8.06
CA THR A 68 -4.93 -4.90 -9.34
C THR A 68 -6.07 -5.48 -10.17
N SER A 69 -6.91 -4.62 -10.76
CA SER A 69 -7.97 -5.07 -11.67
C SER A 69 -7.37 -5.87 -12.84
N GLY A 70 -7.92 -7.06 -13.12
CA GLY A 70 -7.41 -7.94 -14.18
C GLY A 70 -6.32 -8.92 -13.73
N PHE A 71 -5.96 -8.93 -12.45
CA PHE A 71 -5.14 -9.99 -11.85
C PHE A 71 -6.00 -10.86 -10.94
N ASP A 72 -5.89 -12.17 -11.12
CA ASP A 72 -6.51 -13.16 -10.25
C ASP A 72 -5.63 -13.39 -9.01
N GLY A 73 -5.69 -12.46 -8.06
CA GLY A 73 -5.06 -12.56 -6.75
C GLY A 73 -4.15 -11.37 -6.37
N PRO A 74 -3.86 -11.17 -5.07
CA PRO A 74 -3.01 -10.09 -4.62
C PRO A 74 -1.52 -10.40 -4.83
N ILE A 75 -0.76 -9.41 -5.26
CA ILE A 75 0.70 -9.46 -5.25
C ILE A 75 1.18 -9.12 -3.84
N THR A 76 1.96 -10.00 -3.22
CA THR A 76 2.50 -9.78 -1.87
C THR A 76 3.99 -9.47 -1.90
N LEU A 77 4.38 -8.36 -1.27
CA LEU A 77 5.78 -7.97 -1.06
C LEU A 77 6.07 -7.88 0.42
N ASN A 78 7.23 -8.37 0.86
CA ASN A 78 7.69 -8.22 2.24
C ASN A 78 9.04 -7.52 2.26
N GLY A 79 9.31 -6.74 3.30
CA GLY A 79 10.60 -6.08 3.51
C GLY A 79 10.75 -5.60 4.95
N ALA A 80 11.95 -5.19 5.32
CA ALA A 80 12.22 -4.60 6.64
C ALA A 80 11.88 -3.09 6.68
N LYS A 81 11.76 -2.47 5.50
CA LYS A 81 11.50 -1.05 5.31
C LYS A 81 10.65 -0.83 4.07
N GLY A 82 10.04 0.35 3.99
CA GLY A 82 9.32 0.82 2.82
C GLY A 82 8.88 2.26 3.01
N TYR A 83 8.21 2.82 2.01
CA TYR A 83 7.61 4.13 2.13
C TYR A 83 6.39 4.30 1.22
N VAL A 84 5.52 5.22 1.62
CA VAL A 84 4.46 5.80 0.80
C VAL A 84 4.74 7.28 0.67
N GLU A 85 4.88 7.78 -0.54
CA GLU A 85 5.16 9.19 -0.83
C GLU A 85 4.00 9.78 -1.62
N PHE A 86 3.45 10.88 -1.11
CA PHE A 86 2.44 11.69 -1.78
C PHE A 86 3.19 12.80 -2.53
N LEU A 87 3.16 12.72 -3.86
CA LEU A 87 3.86 13.66 -4.74
C LEU A 87 2.97 14.87 -5.04
N ASP A 88 1.67 14.65 -5.16
CA ASP A 88 0.62 15.66 -5.27
C ASP A 88 -0.75 15.03 -4.93
N ALA A 89 -1.85 15.74 -5.22
CA ALA A 89 -3.21 15.30 -4.91
C ALA A 89 -3.63 14.01 -5.64
N GLU A 90 -2.99 13.66 -6.74
CA GLU A 90 -3.36 12.54 -7.62
C GLU A 90 -2.28 11.45 -7.67
N ASN A 91 -1.02 11.81 -7.38
CA ASN A 91 0.13 10.93 -7.52
C ASN A 91 0.65 10.45 -6.17
N THR A 92 0.59 9.13 -5.97
CA THR A 92 1.18 8.44 -4.82
C THR A 92 2.18 7.39 -5.29
N ARG A 93 3.37 7.38 -4.71
CA ARG A 93 4.39 6.36 -4.92
C ARG A 93 4.46 5.45 -3.71
N VAL A 94 4.51 4.14 -3.95
CA VAL A 94 4.74 3.13 -2.91
C VAL A 94 5.97 2.33 -3.27
N GLN A 95 6.87 2.13 -2.31
CA GLN A 95 8.03 1.29 -2.48
C GLN A 95 8.28 0.49 -1.20
N ILE A 96 8.63 -0.77 -1.35
CA ILE A 96 9.08 -1.64 -0.26
C ILE A 96 10.54 -1.95 -0.58
N ASP A 97 11.42 -1.86 0.43
CA ASP A 97 12.83 -2.27 0.24
C ASP A 97 12.85 -3.71 -0.25
N GLN A 98 13.86 -4.05 -1.06
CA GLN A 98 13.97 -5.39 -1.66
C GLN A 98 13.86 -6.45 -0.56
N GLY A 99 12.75 -7.17 -0.60
CA GLY A 99 12.57 -8.40 0.13
C GLY A 99 11.76 -9.36 -0.73
N SER A 100 11.48 -10.53 -0.17
CA SER A 100 10.86 -11.63 -0.90
C SER A 100 9.45 -11.26 -1.37
N SER A 101 9.27 -11.28 -2.70
CA SER A 101 7.99 -11.17 -3.38
C SER A 101 7.42 -12.56 -3.62
N SER A 102 6.19 -12.81 -3.17
CA SER A 102 5.48 -14.06 -3.45
C SER A 102 4.25 -13.77 -4.29
N PHE A 103 4.14 -14.45 -5.41
CA PHE A 103 2.93 -14.55 -6.20
C PHE A 103 2.35 -15.94 -6.00
N THR A 104 1.06 -16.04 -5.68
CA THR A 104 0.33 -17.30 -5.73
C THR A 104 -0.47 -17.31 -7.03
N PRO A 105 0.00 -17.99 -8.09
CA PRO A 105 -0.84 -18.24 -9.25
C PRO A 105 -2.06 -19.03 -8.80
N ILE A 106 -3.25 -18.63 -9.23
CA ILE A 106 -4.43 -19.47 -9.10
C ILE A 106 -4.30 -20.57 -10.15
N GLU A 107 -4.22 -21.82 -9.71
CA GLU A 107 -4.33 -22.96 -10.62
C GLU A 107 -5.72 -22.92 -11.28
N PRO A 108 -5.82 -22.93 -12.63
CA PRO A 108 -7.11 -22.93 -13.29
C PRO A 108 -7.92 -24.11 -12.77
N ALA A 109 -9.15 -23.84 -12.32
CA ALA A 109 -10.02 -24.86 -11.75
C ALA A 109 -10.05 -26.10 -12.67
N PRO A 110 -9.88 -27.32 -12.11
CA PRO A 110 -9.85 -28.53 -12.92
C PRO A 110 -11.11 -28.59 -13.78
N ALA A 111 -10.92 -28.75 -15.09
CA ALA A 111 -12.02 -28.77 -16.05
C ALA A 111 -13.07 -29.80 -15.59
N PRO A 112 -14.38 -29.48 -15.66
CA PRO A 112 -15.42 -30.40 -15.26
C PRO A 112 -15.27 -31.69 -16.06
N ARG A 113 -15.04 -32.82 -15.37
CA ARG A 113 -15.04 -34.14 -16.00
C ARG A 113 -16.43 -34.38 -16.59
N LYS A 114 -16.53 -34.40 -17.92
CA LYS A 114 -17.73 -34.90 -18.60
C LYS A 114 -17.96 -36.34 -18.14
N LYS A 115 -19.11 -36.60 -17.52
CA LYS A 115 -19.61 -37.96 -17.27
C LYS A 115 -20.28 -38.47 -18.53
#